data_AF-A0A397L5B6-F1
#
_entry.id   AF-A0A397L5B6-F1
#
_cell.length_a   1.000
_cell.length_b   1.000
_cell.length_c   1.000
_cell.angle_alpha   90.00
_cell.angle_beta   90.00
_cell.angle_gamma   90.00
#
_symmetry.space_group_name_H-M   'P 1'
#
loop_
_entity.id
_entity.type
_entity.pdbx_description
1 polymer ?
#
loop_
_entity_poly.entity_id
_entity_poly.type
_entity_poly.pdbx_seq_one_letter_code
_entity_poly.pdbx_strand_id
1 'polypeptide(L)'
;QSALFALAVSDIVLINMWCHDIGREQAANKPLLKTVFQVMMRLFSPRKTTLMFVIRDKTRTPLENLEPVLREDIQKIWDAVPKPQAHKETPLSDFFNVEVIALNSYEEKEELFKEQVANLRQRFFHSVAPGGLAGDRRGVVPANAFAFSAKQMWQVIKDNKDLDLPAHKVMVATVRCEEIANEKFAGFIANENWRELEEAVHSGPVSGFGKKLSSILQSCLSEYDTEATYFEEGVRSSKRQQLQEKLLQLVQPTFQDLLGHLRSGALENFKDAFEKALNAGEAFSASADVCAQSCVSKFDKGCEEAVIEQANWDTSKTREKLQRDIEAHISSVRTAKLSELTTLYESKLNAALSGPVEALLDGANDETWPAIRKLLKREGELAVYGLSDALSGFDMDEETRNKMLTDLENYARGIVETKAKEEAGRALMRMKDRFTTIFSHDSDSMPRIWTGKEDIRAITKMARSASLKLLSVMAVIRLEDELDNIEKTLTLALVNSTSNSATSKSISTIDSLASSTWEQVAPEKTLITPVQCKSLWRQFKNETEYTVTQAISAQEANRRNNNWLPPPWAILALVVLGFNEFMTLLRNPLWLGVLFVGYLVSKALWVQLNISGEFQHGA
;
A
#
# COMPACT_ATOMS: atom_id res chain seq x y z
N GLN A 1 48.96 39.72 29.28
CA GLN A 1 48.19 40.87 28.77
C GLN A 1 48.86 42.21 29.08
N SER A 2 49.15 42.56 30.34
CA SER A 2 49.77 43.87 30.68
C SER A 2 51.12 44.14 30.00
N ALA A 3 51.99 43.13 29.89
CA ALA A 3 53.28 43.27 29.20
C ALA A 3 53.13 43.59 27.70
N LEU A 4 52.14 42.97 27.04
CA LEU A 4 51.83 43.25 25.63
C LEU A 4 51.28 44.67 25.46
N PHE A 5 50.42 45.12 26.38
CA PHE A 5 49.90 46.48 26.36
C PHE A 5 51.00 47.53 26.55
N ALA A 6 51.91 47.29 27.51
CA ALA A 6 53.07 48.15 27.73
C ALA A 6 53.93 48.27 26.47
N LEU A 7 54.14 47.16 25.75
CA LEU A 7 54.91 47.15 24.51
C LEU A 7 54.19 47.84 23.34
N ALA A 8 52.86 47.69 23.25
CA ALA A 8 52.07 48.29 22.17
C ALA A 8 51.96 49.83 22.28
N VAL A 9 51.92 50.34 23.51
CA VAL A 9 51.70 51.78 23.77
C VAL A 9 53.00 52.58 23.87
N SER A 10 54.11 51.97 24.29
CA SER A 10 55.35 52.68 24.61
C SER A 10 56.30 52.78 23.42
N ASP A 11 57.00 53.91 23.30
CA ASP A 11 58.12 54.07 22.35
C ASP A 11 59.41 53.40 22.84
N ILE A 12 59.60 53.38 24.16
CA ILE A 12 60.75 52.81 24.83
C ILE A 12 60.24 51.96 26.00
N VAL A 13 60.62 50.69 26.04
CA VAL A 13 60.29 49.75 27.12
C VAL A 13 61.57 49.41 27.87
N LEU A 14 61.58 49.73 29.16
CA LEU A 14 62.67 49.38 30.07
C LEU A 14 62.44 47.97 30.62
N ILE A 15 63.33 47.05 30.27
CA ILE A 15 63.33 45.68 30.80
C ILE A 15 64.41 45.62 31.87
N ASN A 16 63.97 45.72 33.13
CA ASN A 16 64.86 45.66 34.29
C ASN A 16 65.18 44.19 34.61
N MET A 17 66.46 43.83 34.61
CA MET A 17 66.91 42.46 34.87
C MET A 17 68.14 42.44 35.76
N TRP A 18 68.29 41.43 36.61
CA TRP A 18 69.50 41.27 37.41
C TRP A 18 70.62 40.62 36.60
N CYS A 19 71.87 40.99 36.85
CA CYS A 19 73.02 40.44 36.14
C CYS A 19 73.12 38.90 36.22
N HIS A 20 72.63 38.29 37.30
CA HIS A 20 72.68 36.83 37.50
C HIS A 20 71.54 36.05 36.83
N ASP A 21 70.51 36.74 36.33
CA ASP A 21 69.41 36.13 35.58
C ASP A 21 69.74 35.98 34.09
N ILE A 22 70.78 36.66 33.63
CA ILE A 22 71.29 36.56 32.26
C ILE A 22 71.72 35.10 32.01
N GLY A 23 71.16 34.47 30.97
CA GLY A 23 71.38 33.06 30.63
C GLY A 23 70.39 32.06 31.25
N ARG A 24 69.50 32.48 32.17
CA ARG A 24 68.46 31.61 32.75
C ARG A 24 67.13 31.77 32.01
N GLU A 25 66.52 30.67 31.60
CA GLU A 25 65.35 30.71 30.71
C GLU A 25 64.09 31.31 31.37
N GLN A 26 63.75 30.88 32.59
CA GLN A 26 62.58 31.36 33.33
C GLN A 26 62.83 32.70 34.02
N ALA A 27 64.00 32.90 34.62
CA ALA A 27 64.32 34.12 35.37
C ALA A 27 64.54 35.34 34.46
N ALA A 28 65.02 35.14 33.22
CA ALA A 28 65.10 36.21 32.21
C ALA A 28 63.77 36.48 31.49
N ASN A 29 62.65 35.88 31.92
CA ASN A 29 61.33 36.04 31.31
C ASN A 29 61.28 35.70 29.80
N LYS A 30 62.12 34.79 29.31
CA LYS A 30 62.15 34.40 27.89
C LYS A 30 60.80 33.87 27.37
N PRO A 31 60.04 33.03 28.12
CA PRO A 31 58.73 32.57 27.68
C PRO A 31 57.72 33.71 27.51
N LEU A 32 57.75 34.70 28.41
CA LEU A 32 56.87 35.87 28.32
C LEU A 32 57.19 36.71 27.08
N LEU A 33 58.48 36.96 26.81
CA LEU A 33 58.91 37.69 25.61
C LEU A 33 58.51 36.95 24.33
N LYS A 34 58.62 35.62 24.31
CA LYS A 34 58.19 34.79 23.18
C LYS A 34 56.69 34.99 22.87
N THR A 35 55.83 34.89 23.89
CA THR A 35 54.38 35.11 23.74
C THR A 35 54.08 36.55 23.32
N VAL A 36 54.75 37.53 23.91
CA VAL A 36 54.54 38.95 23.59
C VAL A 36 54.93 39.25 22.14
N PHE A 37 56.09 38.79 21.65
CA PHE A 37 56.49 38.97 20.26
C PHE A 37 55.53 38.31 19.28
N GLN A 38 55.08 37.08 19.58
CA GLN A 38 54.13 36.36 18.74
C GLN A 38 52.83 37.13 18.55
N VAL A 39 52.27 37.64 19.65
CA VAL A 39 50.98 38.32 19.61
C VAL A 39 51.11 39.75 19.07
N MET A 40 52.23 40.44 19.35
CA MET A 40 52.50 41.77 18.81
C MET A 40 52.50 41.78 17.27
N MET A 41 53.19 40.83 16.63
CA MET A 41 53.23 40.72 15.16
C MET A 41 51.89 40.40 14.50
N ARG A 42 50.94 39.81 15.26
CA ARG A 42 49.60 39.48 14.74
C ARG A 42 48.63 40.63 14.89
N LEU A 43 48.71 41.36 16.01
CA LEU A 43 47.72 42.37 16.39
C LEU A 43 48.07 43.79 15.96
N PHE A 44 49.35 44.11 15.82
CA PHE A 44 49.79 45.48 15.61
C PHE A 44 50.74 45.59 14.43
N SER A 45 50.59 46.67 13.67
CA SER A 45 51.50 47.01 12.57
C SER A 45 52.91 47.30 13.07
N PRO A 46 53.96 47.08 12.26
CA PRO A 46 55.34 47.34 12.63
C PRO A 46 55.55 48.80 13.05
N ARG A 47 55.88 49.00 14.34
CA ARG A 47 56.36 50.25 14.92
C ARG A 47 57.67 49.96 15.62
N LYS A 48 58.72 50.70 15.25
CA LYS A 48 60.07 50.49 15.77
C LYS A 48 60.15 50.94 17.24
N THR A 49 60.03 49.99 18.15
CA THR A 49 60.01 50.21 19.61
C THR A 49 61.37 49.89 20.21
N THR A 50 61.87 50.71 21.13
CA THR A 50 63.17 50.45 21.74
C THR A 50 63.02 49.58 22.99
N LEU A 51 63.60 48.38 22.95
CA LEU A 51 63.77 47.49 24.08
C LEU A 51 65.09 47.83 24.77
N MET A 52 65.02 48.52 25.90
CA MET A 52 66.19 48.90 26.68
C MET A 52 66.34 47.95 27.87
N PHE A 53 67.33 47.06 27.81
CA PHE A 53 67.68 46.15 28.87
C PHE A 53 68.55 46.87 29.89
N VAL A 54 68.00 47.07 31.10
CA VAL A 54 68.71 47.67 32.23
C VAL A 54 69.16 46.54 33.14
N ILE A 55 70.45 46.20 33.03
CA ILE A 55 71.10 45.20 33.87
C ILE A 55 71.40 45.84 35.22
N ARG A 56 70.87 45.26 36.28
CA ARG A 56 71.07 45.65 37.67
C ARG A 56 72.17 44.83 38.31
N ASP A 57 72.87 45.45 39.26
CA ASP A 57 73.93 44.86 40.05
C ASP A 57 75.04 44.25 39.18
N LYS A 58 75.64 45.10 38.36
CA LYS A 58 76.76 44.72 37.50
C LYS A 58 77.87 44.04 38.31
N THR A 59 78.19 42.79 37.94
CA THR A 59 79.29 42.02 38.52
C THR A 59 80.62 42.32 37.80
N ARG A 60 81.67 41.53 38.05
CA ARG A 60 83.01 41.73 37.44
C ARG A 60 83.05 41.52 35.92
N THR A 61 81.99 40.97 35.32
CA THR A 61 81.91 40.77 33.87
C THR A 61 81.71 42.10 33.12
N PRO A 62 82.54 42.40 32.10
CA PRO A 62 82.39 43.63 31.32
C PRO A 62 81.11 43.60 30.49
N LEU A 63 80.53 44.78 30.24
CA LEU A 63 79.31 44.94 29.45
C LEU A 63 79.49 44.44 28.01
N GLU A 64 80.70 44.60 27.46
CA GLU A 64 81.10 44.14 26.12
C GLU A 64 80.87 42.65 25.90
N ASN A 65 80.89 41.84 26.97
CA ASN A 65 80.61 40.41 26.90
C ASN A 65 79.14 40.06 27.15
N LEU A 66 78.42 40.88 27.93
CA LEU A 66 77.02 40.63 28.29
C LEU A 66 76.05 41.10 27.20
N GLU A 67 76.36 42.24 26.57
CA GLU A 67 75.56 42.81 25.49
C GLU A 67 75.36 41.85 24.29
N PRO A 68 76.41 41.23 23.70
CA PRO A 68 76.22 40.32 22.58
C PRO A 68 75.41 39.07 22.96
N VAL A 69 75.58 38.54 24.18
CA VAL A 69 74.83 37.38 24.68
C VAL A 69 73.33 37.69 24.77
N LEU A 70 72.96 38.85 25.32
CA LEU A 70 71.56 39.27 25.40
C LEU A 70 70.96 39.53 24.02
N ARG A 71 71.72 40.18 23.11
CA ARG A 71 71.28 40.42 21.74
C ARG A 71 71.04 39.10 21.00
N GLU A 72 71.95 38.14 21.13
CA GLU A 72 71.80 36.81 20.53
C GLU A 72 70.60 36.05 21.12
N ASP A 73 70.39 36.12 22.43
CA ASP A 73 69.24 35.50 23.10
C ASP A 73 67.91 36.05 22.60
N ILE A 74 67.78 37.38 22.44
CA ILE A 74 66.56 38.00 21.91
C ILE A 74 66.35 37.62 20.45
N GLN A 75 67.43 37.55 19.66
CA GLN A 75 67.37 37.12 18.27
C GLN A 75 66.89 35.66 18.17
N LYS A 76 67.41 34.76 19.02
CA LYS A 76 66.94 33.37 19.12
C LYS A 76 65.46 33.28 19.49
N ILE A 77 65.00 34.11 20.43
CA ILE A 77 63.57 34.18 20.79
C ILE A 77 62.74 34.64 19.58
N TRP A 78 63.19 35.68 18.87
CA TRP A 78 62.51 36.19 17.67
C TRP A 78 62.38 35.15 16.57
N ASP A 79 63.44 34.37 16.33
CA ASP A 79 63.45 33.35 15.28
C ASP A 79 62.65 32.09 15.66
N ALA A 80 62.53 31.80 16.96
CA ALA A 80 61.73 30.68 17.47
C ALA A 80 60.21 30.97 17.53
N VAL A 81 59.77 32.20 17.25
CA VAL A 81 58.36 32.59 17.26
C VAL A 81 57.72 32.30 15.88
N PRO A 82 56.52 31.67 15.83
CA PRO A 82 55.80 31.48 14.56
C PRO A 82 55.28 32.83 14.01
N LYS A 83 55.88 33.29 12.90
CA LYS A 83 55.58 34.57 12.23
C LYS A 83 54.44 34.41 11.20
N PRO A 84 53.49 35.36 11.08
CA PRO A 84 52.50 35.39 10.00
C PRO A 84 53.15 35.47 8.62
N GLN A 85 52.43 35.05 7.57
CA GLN A 85 52.97 34.97 6.20
C GLN A 85 53.49 36.33 5.67
N ALA A 86 52.91 37.45 6.12
CA ALA A 86 53.35 38.81 5.78
C ALA A 86 54.68 39.24 6.45
N HIS A 87 55.12 38.55 7.50
CA HIS A 87 56.28 38.91 8.33
C HIS A 87 57.30 37.77 8.46
N LYS A 88 57.26 36.78 7.55
CA LYS A 88 58.08 35.57 7.64
C LYS A 88 59.60 35.86 7.55
N GLU A 89 59.96 36.86 6.76
CA GLU A 89 61.36 37.26 6.51
C GLU A 89 61.75 38.59 7.19
N THR A 90 60.89 39.18 8.02
CA THR A 90 61.21 40.47 8.66
C THR A 90 62.22 40.29 9.80
N PRO A 91 63.36 41.00 9.78
CA PRO A 91 64.34 40.97 10.86
C PRO A 91 63.83 41.67 12.13
N LEU A 92 64.41 41.32 13.27
CA LEU A 92 64.08 41.92 14.57
C LEU A 92 64.22 43.46 14.54
N SER A 93 65.21 43.97 13.81
CA SER A 93 65.55 45.40 13.69
C SER A 93 64.46 46.29 13.09
N ASP A 94 63.49 45.70 12.40
CA ASP A 94 62.36 46.41 11.79
C ASP A 94 61.26 46.72 12.81
N PHE A 95 61.11 45.85 13.81
CA PHE A 95 60.14 46.01 14.89
C PHE A 95 60.76 46.57 16.17
N PHE A 96 62.01 46.24 16.47
CA PHE A 96 62.65 46.59 17.72
C PHE A 96 64.05 47.15 17.54
N ASN A 97 64.37 48.20 18.31
CA ASN A 97 65.76 48.56 18.59
C ASN A 97 66.16 47.96 19.94
N VAL A 98 67.32 47.32 20.03
CA VAL A 98 67.79 46.71 21.28
C VAL A 98 68.95 47.52 21.83
N GLU A 99 68.79 48.03 23.05
CA GLU A 99 69.78 48.81 23.79
C GLU A 99 70.08 48.10 25.11
N VAL A 100 71.35 48.03 25.50
CA VAL A 100 71.76 47.38 26.75
C VAL A 100 72.55 48.37 27.60
N ILE A 101 72.16 48.48 28.87
CA ILE A 101 72.78 49.39 29.83
C ILE A 101 72.97 48.62 31.13
N ALA A 102 74.13 48.76 31.75
CA ALA A 102 74.41 48.17 33.05
C ALA A 102 74.57 49.24 34.12
N LEU A 103 73.88 49.03 35.23
CA LEU A 103 73.96 49.85 36.44
C LEU A 103 74.66 49.04 37.54
N ASN A 104 75.53 49.70 38.30
CA ASN A 104 76.20 49.10 39.46
C ASN A 104 75.20 48.83 40.60
N SER A 105 75.61 48.05 41.61
CA SER A 105 74.78 47.88 42.82
C SER A 105 74.63 49.24 43.53
N TYR A 106 73.37 49.59 43.82
CA TYR A 106 73.06 50.81 44.58
C TYR A 106 73.60 50.72 46.01
N GLU A 107 73.52 49.54 46.62
CA GLU A 107 73.96 49.30 48.00
C GLU A 107 75.49 49.35 48.13
N GLU A 108 76.22 48.76 47.18
CA GLU A 108 77.68 48.71 47.24
C GLU A 108 78.37 49.97 46.69
N LYS A 109 77.77 50.61 45.68
CA LYS A 109 78.39 51.67 44.87
C LYS A 109 77.39 52.76 44.50
N GLU A 110 76.83 53.40 45.53
CA GLU A 110 75.78 54.41 45.40
C GLU A 110 76.13 55.59 44.47
N GLU A 111 77.32 56.19 44.63
CA GLU A 111 77.74 57.36 43.83
C GLU A 111 77.85 57.02 42.33
N LEU A 112 78.48 55.89 42.01
CA LEU A 112 78.60 55.39 40.63
C LEU A 112 77.24 55.05 40.03
N PHE A 113 76.31 54.50 40.83
CA PHE A 113 74.95 54.24 40.37
C PHE A 113 74.23 55.56 40.03
N LYS A 114 74.29 56.57 40.91
CA LYS A 114 73.67 57.88 40.67
C LYS A 114 74.24 58.56 39.42
N GLU A 115 75.55 58.47 39.21
CA GLU A 115 76.22 58.97 38.00
C GLU A 115 75.73 58.25 36.73
N GLN A 116 75.67 56.92 36.75
CA GLN A 116 75.19 56.12 35.62
C GLN A 116 73.71 56.39 35.31
N VAL A 117 72.87 56.57 36.32
CA VAL A 117 71.46 56.98 36.16
C VAL A 117 71.36 58.40 35.60
N ALA A 118 72.22 59.32 36.02
CA ALA A 118 72.26 60.67 35.47
C ALA A 118 72.66 60.67 33.98
N ASN A 119 73.64 59.84 33.58
CA ASN A 119 74.02 59.64 32.19
C ASN A 119 72.85 59.04 31.39
N LEU A 120 72.18 58.02 31.92
CA LEU A 120 70.98 57.45 31.31
C LEU A 120 69.90 58.52 31.10
N ARG A 121 69.64 59.36 32.11
CA ARG A 121 68.69 60.48 32.02
C ARG A 121 69.08 61.46 30.90
N GLN A 122 70.37 61.78 30.74
CA GLN A 122 70.85 62.63 29.64
C GLN A 122 70.59 62.02 28.26
N ARG A 123 70.70 60.70 28.12
CA ARG A 123 70.33 60.00 26.88
C ARG A 123 68.83 60.15 26.55
N PHE A 124 67.96 60.15 27.57
CA PHE A 124 66.51 60.34 27.37
C PHE A 124 66.13 61.76 26.93
N PHE A 125 66.86 62.79 27.36
CA PHE A 125 66.60 64.17 26.90
C PHE A 125 66.82 64.35 25.40
N HIS A 126 67.74 63.61 24.81
CA HIS A 126 68.04 63.62 23.38
C HIS A 126 67.31 62.50 22.62
N SER A 127 66.35 61.80 23.26
CA SER A 127 65.72 60.60 22.71
C SER A 127 64.90 60.85 21.43
N VAL A 128 64.38 62.07 21.25
CA VAL A 128 63.47 62.45 20.15
C VAL A 128 64.22 62.96 18.90
N ALA A 129 65.55 63.12 18.98
CA ALA A 129 66.37 63.53 17.84
C ALA A 129 66.42 62.42 16.76
N PRO A 130 66.63 62.76 15.47
CA PRO A 130 66.83 61.76 14.42
C PRO A 130 67.99 60.81 14.77
N GLY A 131 67.74 59.51 14.84
CA GLY A 131 68.72 58.52 15.32
C GLY A 131 68.81 58.36 16.85
N GLY A 132 67.91 58.98 17.59
CA GLY A 132 67.79 58.87 19.05
C GLY A 132 67.15 57.57 19.54
N LEU A 133 66.95 57.47 20.86
CA LEU A 133 66.39 56.30 21.53
C LEU A 133 64.92 56.02 21.19
N ALA A 134 64.14 57.04 20.82
CA ALA A 134 62.78 56.82 20.32
C ALA A 134 62.88 56.50 18.83
N GLY A 135 62.38 55.32 18.42
CA GLY A 135 62.56 54.76 17.07
C GLY A 135 61.88 55.55 15.94
N ASP A 136 61.52 54.84 14.86
CA ASP A 136 60.95 55.45 13.66
C ASP A 136 59.55 56.03 13.93
N ARG A 137 59.38 57.34 13.74
CA ARG A 137 58.19 58.12 14.16
C ARG A 137 56.96 57.91 13.26
N ARG A 138 56.88 56.78 12.55
CA ARG A 138 55.82 56.47 11.55
C ARG A 138 54.42 56.23 12.16
N GLY A 139 54.30 56.16 13.49
CA GLY A 139 53.04 55.87 14.21
C GLY A 139 52.75 56.78 15.40
N VAL A 140 53.25 58.03 15.39
CA VAL A 140 53.07 58.95 16.52
C VAL A 140 51.62 59.42 16.61
N VAL A 141 51.01 59.21 17.77
CA VAL A 141 49.64 59.66 18.07
C VAL A 141 49.70 61.02 18.77
N PRO A 142 48.89 62.02 18.35
CA PRO A 142 48.75 63.27 19.07
C PRO A 142 48.33 63.06 20.53
N ALA A 143 48.81 63.89 21.46
CA ALA A 143 48.57 63.71 22.89
C ALA A 143 47.08 63.66 23.27
N ASN A 144 46.23 64.41 22.57
CA ASN A 144 44.77 64.40 22.76
C ASN A 144 44.10 63.08 22.33
N ALA A 145 44.69 62.35 21.38
CA ALA A 145 44.19 61.08 20.87
C ALA A 145 44.81 59.85 21.56
N PHE A 146 45.85 60.05 22.39
CA PHE A 146 46.57 58.97 23.05
C PHE A 146 45.68 58.11 23.96
N ALA A 147 44.85 58.75 24.80
CA ALA A 147 43.97 58.02 25.72
C ALA A 147 42.95 57.13 24.97
N PHE A 148 42.45 57.61 23.84
CA PHE A 148 41.53 56.84 22.99
C PHE A 148 42.24 55.66 22.31
N SER A 149 43.43 55.89 21.75
CA SER A 149 44.25 54.85 21.13
C SER A 149 44.64 53.76 22.14
N ALA A 150 45.10 54.14 23.33
CA ALA A 150 45.42 53.21 24.41
C ALA A 150 44.20 52.37 24.83
N LYS A 151 43.02 52.98 24.95
CA LYS A 151 41.78 52.24 25.25
C LYS A 151 41.44 51.21 24.17
N GLN A 152 41.58 51.56 22.90
CA GLN A 152 41.34 50.64 21.78
C GLN A 152 42.35 49.48 21.77
N MET A 153 43.65 49.78 21.94
CA MET A 153 44.69 48.75 22.04
C MET A 153 44.43 47.80 23.20
N TRP A 154 43.99 48.31 24.36
CA TRP A 154 43.65 47.47 25.51
C TRP A 154 42.46 46.56 25.22
N GLN A 155 41.42 47.06 24.56
CA GLN A 155 40.24 46.26 24.19
C GLN A 155 40.62 45.10 23.25
N VAL A 156 41.43 45.38 22.21
CA VAL A 156 41.93 44.35 21.28
C VAL A 156 42.74 43.28 21.99
N ILE A 157 43.56 43.66 22.99
CA ILE A 157 44.36 42.71 23.78
C ILE A 157 43.47 41.88 24.71
N LYS A 158 42.46 42.48 25.32
CA LYS A 158 41.56 41.83 26.28
C LYS A 158 40.64 40.81 25.60
N ASP A 159 40.13 41.14 24.41
CA ASP A 159 39.16 40.29 23.69
C ASP A 159 39.83 39.14 22.91
N ASN A 160 41.17 39.10 22.91
CA ASN A 160 41.92 38.06 22.19
C ASN A 160 41.94 36.75 22.99
N LYS A 161 41.24 35.73 22.46
CA LYS A 161 41.13 34.39 23.04
C LYS A 161 42.43 33.59 23.05
N ASP A 162 43.39 33.89 22.17
CA ASP A 162 44.69 33.17 22.11
C ASP A 162 45.59 33.52 23.31
N LEU A 163 45.35 34.66 23.96
CA LEU A 163 46.03 35.07 25.19
C LEU A 163 45.40 34.45 26.45
N ASP A 164 44.22 33.84 26.31
CA ASP A 164 43.50 33.17 27.39
C ASP A 164 44.04 31.74 27.52
N LEU A 165 45.30 31.62 27.94
CA LEU A 165 45.90 30.33 28.28
C LEU A 165 45.19 29.82 29.53
N PRO A 166 44.42 28.71 29.46
CA PRO A 166 43.84 28.13 30.65
C PRO A 166 44.95 27.88 31.67
N ALA A 167 44.70 28.17 32.94
CA ALA A 167 45.66 27.85 33.99
C ALA A 167 46.06 26.37 33.85
N HIS A 168 47.36 26.06 33.95
CA HIS A 168 47.91 24.70 33.72
C HIS A 168 47.08 23.59 34.42
N LYS A 169 46.48 23.90 35.58
CA LYS A 169 45.55 23.03 36.31
C LYS A 169 44.32 22.60 35.49
N VAL A 170 43.67 23.52 34.76
CA VAL A 170 42.48 23.26 33.94
C VAL A 170 42.83 22.40 32.73
N MET A 171 43.98 22.68 32.11
CA MET A 171 44.49 21.91 30.96
C MET A 171 44.76 20.45 31.35
N VAL A 172 45.46 20.23 32.46
CA VAL A 172 45.74 18.86 32.96
C VAL A 172 44.44 18.15 33.36
N ALA A 173 43.52 18.84 34.04
CA ALA A 173 42.22 18.28 34.40
C ALA A 173 41.43 17.85 33.16
N THR A 174 41.47 18.63 32.08
CA THR A 174 40.74 18.32 30.83
C THR A 174 41.26 17.04 30.19
N VAL A 175 42.58 16.90 30.05
CA VAL A 175 43.19 15.69 29.47
C VAL A 175 42.92 14.47 30.35
N ARG A 176 43.12 14.58 31.67
CA ARG A 176 42.90 13.45 32.60
C ARG A 176 41.44 13.01 32.68
N CYS A 177 40.51 13.94 32.79
CA CYS A 177 39.08 13.62 32.81
C CYS A 177 38.62 12.98 31.50
N GLU A 178 39.28 13.29 30.38
CA GLU A 178 38.99 12.68 29.08
C GLU A 178 39.59 11.28 28.94
N GLU A 179 40.81 11.05 29.42
CA GLU A 179 41.42 9.72 29.51
C GLU A 179 40.56 8.77 30.35
N ILE A 180 40.17 9.21 31.56
CA ILE A 180 39.30 8.43 32.45
C ILE A 180 37.96 8.12 31.77
N ALA A 181 37.33 9.12 31.13
CA ALA A 181 36.06 8.90 30.42
C ALA A 181 36.19 7.85 29.30
N ASN A 182 37.26 7.91 28.51
CA ASN A 182 37.50 6.95 27.43
C ASN A 182 37.82 5.55 27.97
N GLU A 183 38.56 5.45 29.07
CA GLU A 183 38.83 4.17 29.74
C GLU A 183 37.55 3.52 30.27
N LYS A 184 36.70 4.28 30.97
CA LYS A 184 35.39 3.79 31.45
C LYS A 184 34.46 3.39 30.32
N PHE A 185 34.46 4.14 29.21
CA PHE A 185 33.71 3.77 28.02
C PHE A 185 34.21 2.45 27.39
N ALA A 186 35.52 2.26 27.28
CA ALA A 186 36.10 1.01 26.80
C ALA A 186 35.80 -0.17 27.75
N GLY A 187 35.88 0.06 29.06
CA GLY A 187 35.49 -0.91 30.09
C GLY A 187 34.02 -1.31 30.00
N PHE A 188 33.13 -0.36 29.70
CA PHE A 188 31.70 -0.66 29.48
C PHE A 188 31.48 -1.59 28.27
N ILE A 189 32.17 -1.35 27.14
CA ILE A 189 32.07 -2.22 25.94
C ILE A 189 32.59 -3.65 26.21
N ALA A 190 33.58 -3.77 27.09
CA ALA A 190 34.15 -5.04 27.50
C ALA A 190 33.35 -5.75 28.62
N ASN A 191 32.34 -5.09 29.21
CA ASN A 191 31.59 -5.61 30.33
C ASN A 191 30.72 -6.82 29.91
N GLU A 192 30.93 -7.97 30.55
CA GLU A 192 30.21 -9.21 30.27
C GLU A 192 28.69 -9.05 30.47
N ASN A 193 28.26 -8.35 31.54
CA ASN A 193 26.84 -8.14 31.81
C ASN A 193 26.15 -7.31 30.71
N TRP A 194 26.87 -6.37 30.09
CA TRP A 194 26.34 -5.59 28.97
C TRP A 194 26.21 -6.47 27.72
N ARG A 195 27.23 -7.27 27.40
CA ARG A 195 27.21 -8.16 26.23
C ARG A 195 26.14 -9.24 26.33
N GLU A 196 25.98 -9.85 27.50
CA GLU A 196 24.91 -10.82 27.74
C GLU A 196 23.52 -10.19 27.58
N LEU A 197 23.36 -8.94 28.05
CA LEU A 197 22.10 -8.21 27.90
C LEU A 197 21.82 -7.87 26.43
N GLU A 198 22.84 -7.43 25.68
CA GLU A 198 22.77 -7.12 24.25
C GLU A 198 22.41 -8.36 23.41
N GLU A 199 23.06 -9.49 23.68
CA GLU A 199 22.79 -10.77 23.01
C GLU A 199 21.39 -11.30 23.36
N ALA A 200 20.98 -11.19 24.62
CA ALA A 200 19.63 -11.57 25.04
C ALA A 200 18.55 -10.77 24.31
N VAL A 201 18.74 -9.46 24.13
CA VAL A 201 17.79 -8.62 23.37
C VAL A 201 17.74 -9.02 21.90
N HIS A 202 18.87 -9.39 21.29
CA HIS A 202 18.90 -9.92 19.93
C HIS A 202 18.06 -11.20 19.75
N SER A 203 17.97 -12.02 20.81
CA SER A 203 17.19 -13.25 20.80
C SER A 203 15.69 -13.02 21.04
N GLY A 204 15.30 -11.94 21.73
CA GLY A 204 13.91 -11.64 22.04
C GLY A 204 13.71 -10.62 23.16
N PRO A 205 12.45 -10.43 23.61
CA PRO A 205 12.14 -9.45 24.64
C PRO A 205 12.69 -9.87 26.01
N VAL A 206 13.46 -8.98 26.64
CA VAL A 206 14.08 -9.22 27.96
C VAL A 206 13.31 -8.47 29.05
N SER A 207 12.79 -9.20 30.03
CA SER A 207 12.11 -8.63 31.20
C SER A 207 13.09 -7.86 32.10
N GLY A 208 12.68 -6.69 32.58
CA GLY A 208 13.50 -5.85 33.47
C GLY A 208 14.76 -5.28 32.82
N PHE A 209 14.78 -5.13 31.49
CA PHE A 209 15.88 -4.53 30.74
C PHE A 209 16.29 -3.16 31.30
N GLY A 210 15.32 -2.29 31.58
CA GLY A 210 15.57 -0.92 32.07
C GLY A 210 16.37 -0.92 33.38
N LYS A 211 15.95 -1.73 34.37
CA LYS A 211 16.65 -1.84 35.66
C LYS A 211 18.07 -2.40 35.53
N LYS A 212 18.25 -3.44 34.72
CA LYS A 212 19.58 -4.04 34.49
C LYS A 212 20.52 -3.04 33.83
N LEU A 213 20.05 -2.40 32.76
CA LEU A 213 20.83 -1.41 32.04
C LEU A 213 21.16 -0.19 32.90
N SER A 214 20.18 0.34 33.64
CA SER A 214 20.41 1.46 34.56
C SER A 214 21.44 1.12 35.64
N SER A 215 21.46 -0.11 36.15
CA SER A 215 22.49 -0.55 37.10
C SER A 215 23.89 -0.56 36.48
N ILE A 216 24.03 -1.05 35.24
CA ILE A 216 25.33 -1.09 34.54
C ILE A 216 25.83 0.32 34.22
N LEU A 217 24.94 1.19 33.71
CA LEU A 217 25.25 2.60 33.44
C LEU A 217 25.64 3.35 34.71
N GLN A 218 24.90 3.13 35.81
CA GLN A 218 25.19 3.78 37.09
C GLN A 218 26.54 3.34 37.67
N SER A 219 26.89 2.05 37.54
CA SER A 219 28.21 1.56 37.93
C SER A 219 29.32 2.30 37.19
N CYS A 220 29.24 2.36 35.85
CA CYS A 220 30.23 3.03 35.00
C CYS A 220 30.37 4.54 35.33
N LEU A 221 29.24 5.24 35.51
CA LEU A 221 29.25 6.67 35.87
C LEU A 221 29.80 6.89 37.29
N SER A 222 29.49 6.01 38.25
CA SER A 222 30.01 6.13 39.62
C SER A 222 31.52 5.92 39.70
N GLU A 223 32.07 4.99 38.92
CA GLU A 223 33.51 4.78 38.83
C GLU A 223 34.22 6.02 38.25
N TYR A 224 33.65 6.63 37.21
CA TYR A 224 34.14 7.91 36.69
C TYR A 224 34.14 8.99 37.77
N ASP A 225 33.03 9.13 38.51
CA ASP A 225 32.89 10.14 39.57
C ASP A 225 33.95 9.95 40.66
N THR A 226 34.27 8.69 41.04
CA THR A 226 35.32 8.40 42.03
C THR A 226 36.72 8.76 41.56
N GLU A 227 37.09 8.45 40.31
CA GLU A 227 38.42 8.73 39.77
C GLU A 227 38.60 10.22 39.44
N ALA A 228 37.53 10.90 39.02
CA ALA A 228 37.55 12.31 38.66
C ALA A 228 37.38 13.28 39.86
N THR A 229 37.25 12.76 41.09
CA THR A 229 36.88 13.54 42.28
C THR A 229 37.84 14.71 42.57
N TYR A 230 39.14 14.55 42.29
CA TYR A 230 40.18 15.53 42.62
C TYR A 230 40.36 16.65 41.57
N PHE A 231 39.68 16.57 40.43
CA PHE A 231 39.77 17.55 39.36
C PHE A 231 38.75 18.67 39.51
N GLU A 232 38.93 19.72 38.70
CA GLU A 232 38.05 20.89 38.71
C GLU A 232 36.60 20.52 38.34
N GLU A 233 35.64 21.06 39.11
CA GLU A 233 34.23 20.69 39.01
C GLU A 233 33.61 20.98 37.64
N GLY A 234 33.97 22.11 37.03
CA GLY A 234 33.46 22.45 35.69
C GLY A 234 33.91 21.45 34.63
N VAL A 235 35.16 21.01 34.69
CA VAL A 235 35.76 20.07 33.73
C VAL A 235 35.19 18.67 33.93
N ARG A 236 35.16 18.16 35.16
CA ARG A 236 34.63 16.81 35.45
C ARG A 236 33.15 16.71 35.06
N SER A 237 32.34 17.72 35.35
CA SER A 237 30.90 17.68 35.08
C SER A 237 30.62 17.71 33.57
N SER A 238 31.37 18.53 32.82
CA SER A 238 31.28 18.56 31.35
C SER A 238 31.69 17.23 30.73
N LYS A 239 32.80 16.64 31.17
CA LYS A 239 33.29 15.36 30.65
C LYS A 239 32.40 14.18 31.07
N ARG A 240 31.82 14.20 32.27
CA ARG A 240 30.81 13.24 32.72
C ARG A 240 29.57 13.24 31.83
N GLN A 241 29.07 14.42 31.46
CA GLN A 241 27.93 14.54 30.56
C GLN A 241 28.26 13.97 29.17
N GLN A 242 29.45 14.29 28.63
CA GLN A 242 29.92 13.72 27.36
C GLN A 242 30.02 12.19 27.40
N LEU A 243 30.50 11.61 28.52
CA LEU A 243 30.53 10.16 28.73
C LEU A 243 29.11 9.57 28.73
N GLN A 244 28.19 10.17 29.48
CA GLN A 244 26.79 9.73 29.53
C GLN A 244 26.15 9.76 28.14
N GLU A 245 26.34 10.83 27.36
CA GLU A 245 25.82 10.93 26.00
C GLU A 245 26.39 9.85 25.07
N LYS A 246 27.69 9.56 25.15
CA LYS A 246 28.32 8.47 24.38
C LYS A 246 27.78 7.09 24.76
N LEU A 247 27.60 6.83 26.06
CA LEU A 247 27.03 5.57 26.55
C LEU A 247 25.58 5.40 26.07
N LEU A 248 24.77 6.46 26.15
CA LEU A 248 23.39 6.43 25.66
C LEU A 248 23.33 6.17 24.15
N GLN A 249 24.24 6.76 23.37
CA GLN A 249 24.33 6.50 21.92
C GLN A 249 24.69 5.05 21.61
N LEU A 250 25.55 4.41 22.41
CA LEU A 250 25.93 3.01 22.24
C LEU A 250 24.76 2.06 22.52
N VAL A 251 23.95 2.35 23.54
CA VAL A 251 22.88 1.46 23.99
C VAL A 251 21.55 1.69 23.25
N GLN A 252 21.39 2.86 22.62
CA GLN A 252 20.17 3.23 21.91
C GLN A 252 19.71 2.21 20.85
N PRO A 253 20.58 1.59 20.02
CA PRO A 253 20.17 0.56 19.07
C PRO A 253 19.54 -0.66 19.76
N THR A 254 20.16 -1.17 20.83
CA THR A 254 19.64 -2.31 21.60
C THR A 254 18.28 -2.01 22.21
N PHE A 255 18.05 -0.78 22.69
CA PHE A 255 16.72 -0.35 23.16
C PHE A 255 15.69 -0.33 22.02
N GLN A 256 16.06 0.12 20.82
CA GLN A 256 15.18 0.09 19.66
C GLN A 256 14.83 -1.33 19.24
N ASP A 257 15.78 -2.26 19.29
CA ASP A 257 15.57 -3.68 19.00
C ASP A 257 14.59 -4.30 20.00
N LEU A 258 14.76 -4.04 21.30
CA LEU A 258 13.83 -4.49 22.34
C LEU A 258 12.39 -3.98 22.08
N LEU A 259 12.24 -2.70 21.77
CA LEU A 259 10.93 -2.13 21.40
C LEU A 259 10.36 -2.79 20.14
N GLY A 260 11.22 -3.13 19.17
CA GLY A 260 10.87 -3.89 17.98
C GLY A 260 10.27 -5.26 18.32
N HIS A 261 10.93 -6.01 19.21
CA HIS A 261 10.47 -7.32 19.69
C HIS A 261 9.18 -7.24 20.51
N LEU A 262 9.06 -6.25 21.40
CA LEU A 262 7.83 -6.02 22.16
C LEU A 262 6.66 -5.71 21.23
N ARG A 263 6.88 -4.88 20.19
CA ARG A 263 5.85 -4.56 19.20
C ARG A 263 5.44 -5.78 18.38
N SER A 264 6.38 -6.55 17.84
CA SER A 264 6.06 -7.73 17.04
C SER A 264 5.36 -8.80 17.89
N GLY A 265 5.85 -9.06 19.10
CA GLY A 265 5.20 -9.99 20.03
C GLY A 265 3.80 -9.55 20.45
N ALA A 266 3.59 -8.26 20.70
CA ALA A 266 2.26 -7.72 20.99
C ALA A 266 1.31 -7.87 19.80
N LEU A 267 1.77 -7.58 18.58
CA LEU A 267 0.97 -7.70 17.36
C LEU A 267 0.58 -9.15 17.04
N GLU A 268 1.50 -10.12 17.17
CA GLU A 268 1.17 -11.54 16.97
C GLU A 268 0.17 -12.03 18.03
N ASN A 269 0.36 -11.67 19.29
CA ASN A 269 -0.62 -11.97 20.35
C ASN A 269 -2.00 -11.36 20.06
N PHE A 270 -2.04 -10.16 19.47
CA PHE A 270 -3.29 -9.54 19.03
C PHE A 270 -3.95 -10.35 17.92
N LYS A 271 -3.22 -10.74 16.87
CA LYS A 271 -3.76 -11.56 15.77
C LYS A 271 -4.34 -12.87 16.28
N ASP A 272 -3.60 -13.59 17.12
CA ASP A 272 -4.04 -14.86 17.69
C ASP A 272 -5.27 -14.72 18.58
N ALA A 273 -5.31 -13.68 19.42
CA ALA A 273 -6.45 -13.42 20.30
C ALA A 273 -7.68 -12.99 19.50
N PHE A 274 -7.49 -12.16 18.49
CA PHE A 274 -8.55 -11.65 17.63
C PHE A 274 -9.15 -12.79 16.78
N GLU A 275 -8.33 -13.64 16.17
CA GLU A 275 -8.81 -14.80 15.43
C GLU A 275 -9.60 -15.76 16.32
N LYS A 276 -9.14 -16.01 17.55
CA LYS A 276 -9.87 -16.84 18.53
C LYS A 276 -11.23 -16.24 18.90
N ALA A 277 -11.30 -14.93 19.11
CA ALA A 277 -12.54 -14.23 19.42
C ALA A 277 -13.55 -14.31 18.25
N LEU A 278 -13.07 -14.13 17.02
CA LEU A 278 -13.90 -14.26 15.82
C LEU A 278 -14.42 -15.70 15.64
N ASN A 279 -13.58 -16.70 15.88
CA ASN A 279 -13.98 -18.11 15.80
C ASN A 279 -14.96 -18.51 16.92
N ALA A 280 -14.98 -17.79 18.05
CA ALA A 280 -15.95 -17.98 19.12
C ALA A 280 -17.33 -17.37 18.82
N GLY A 281 -17.47 -16.65 17.70
CA GLY A 281 -18.72 -16.00 17.30
C GLY A 281 -19.01 -14.68 18.03
N GLU A 282 -17.99 -14.06 18.61
CA GLU A 282 -18.13 -12.73 19.22
C GLU A 282 -18.33 -11.63 18.16
N ALA A 283 -18.90 -10.49 18.57
CA ALA A 283 -19.15 -9.36 17.69
C ALA A 283 -17.82 -8.71 17.23
N PHE A 284 -17.66 -8.51 15.93
CA PHE A 284 -16.40 -8.10 15.31
C PHE A 284 -15.81 -6.81 15.91
N SER A 285 -16.58 -5.72 16.00
CA SER A 285 -16.06 -4.45 16.51
C SER A 285 -15.72 -4.51 18.00
N ALA A 286 -16.58 -5.12 18.82
CA ALA A 286 -16.34 -5.30 20.24
C ALA A 286 -15.07 -6.13 20.51
N SER A 287 -14.89 -7.25 19.80
CA SER A 287 -13.69 -8.09 19.95
C SER A 287 -12.43 -7.39 19.45
N ALA A 288 -12.53 -6.59 18.38
CA ALA A 288 -11.41 -5.79 17.87
C ALA A 288 -10.96 -4.76 18.92
N ASP A 289 -11.88 -4.01 19.51
CA ASP A 289 -11.59 -3.00 20.52
C ASP A 289 -11.00 -3.61 21.80
N VAL A 290 -11.60 -4.68 22.31
CA VAL A 290 -11.12 -5.37 23.52
C VAL A 290 -9.71 -5.95 23.31
N CYS A 291 -9.48 -6.61 22.17
CA CYS A 291 -8.18 -7.17 21.83
C CYS A 291 -7.14 -6.06 21.61
N ALA A 292 -7.49 -4.97 20.94
CA ALA A 292 -6.60 -3.83 20.71
C ALA A 292 -6.21 -3.15 22.03
N GLN A 293 -7.16 -2.88 22.91
CA GLN A 293 -6.90 -2.29 24.23
C GLN A 293 -6.02 -3.21 25.09
N SER A 294 -6.29 -4.52 25.10
CA SER A 294 -5.47 -5.51 25.81
C SER A 294 -4.04 -5.55 25.26
N CYS A 295 -3.88 -5.51 23.94
CA CYS A 295 -2.58 -5.49 23.26
C CYS A 295 -1.77 -4.24 23.62
N VAL A 296 -2.38 -3.06 23.50
CA VAL A 296 -1.74 -1.78 23.85
C VAL A 296 -1.38 -1.74 25.33
N SER A 297 -2.24 -2.23 26.23
CA SER A 297 -1.92 -2.29 27.66
C SER A 297 -0.74 -3.22 27.98
N LYS A 298 -0.64 -4.37 27.31
CA LYS A 298 0.52 -5.28 27.46
C LYS A 298 1.81 -4.64 26.93
N PHE A 299 1.72 -3.94 25.80
CA PHE A 299 2.84 -3.21 25.24
C PHE A 299 3.30 -2.07 26.16
N ASP A 300 2.37 -1.26 26.67
CA ASP A 300 2.64 -0.13 27.57
C ASP A 300 3.35 -0.64 28.85
N LYS A 301 2.90 -1.76 29.45
CA LYS A 301 3.59 -2.42 30.58
C LYS A 301 5.02 -2.87 30.23
N GLY A 302 5.21 -3.47 29.05
CA GLY A 302 6.54 -3.86 28.59
C GLY A 302 7.48 -2.66 28.36
N CYS A 303 6.92 -1.53 27.90
CA CYS A 303 7.67 -0.29 27.75
C CYS A 303 8.06 0.32 29.11
N GLU A 304 7.18 0.30 30.11
CA GLU A 304 7.48 0.77 31.47
C GLU A 304 8.67 0.03 32.09
N GLU A 305 8.79 -1.28 31.85
CA GLU A 305 9.93 -2.08 32.32
C GLU A 305 11.24 -1.82 31.54
N ALA A 306 11.15 -1.21 30.36
CA ALA A 306 12.28 -0.89 29.50
C ALA A 306 12.84 0.53 29.71
N VAL A 307 12.12 1.41 30.41
CA VAL A 307 12.58 2.78 30.71
C VAL A 307 13.83 2.75 31.60
N ILE A 308 14.82 3.56 31.26
CA ILE A 308 16.04 3.76 32.05
C ILE A 308 16.02 5.07 32.82
N GLU A 309 16.61 5.10 34.01
CA GLU A 309 16.67 6.30 34.85
C GLU A 309 17.53 7.42 34.23
N GLN A 310 18.52 7.06 33.42
CA GLN A 310 19.51 7.98 32.85
C GLN A 310 19.07 8.66 31.54
N ALA A 311 17.93 8.26 30.94
CA ALA A 311 17.41 8.86 29.72
C ALA A 311 15.88 8.87 29.65
N ASN A 312 15.33 9.98 29.16
CA ASN A 312 13.90 10.10 28.87
C ASN A 312 13.62 9.71 27.41
N TRP A 313 13.76 8.42 27.08
CA TRP A 313 13.51 7.93 25.73
C TRP A 313 12.02 7.85 25.42
N ASP A 314 11.65 8.38 24.26
CA ASP A 314 10.27 8.44 23.80
C ASP A 314 9.82 7.12 23.15
N THR A 315 8.87 6.43 23.80
CA THR A 315 8.25 5.20 23.30
C THR A 315 6.97 5.46 22.48
N SER A 316 6.48 6.71 22.44
CA SER A 316 5.20 7.07 21.81
C SER A 316 5.17 6.73 20.32
N LYS A 317 6.26 6.98 19.59
CA LYS A 317 6.35 6.66 18.15
C LYS A 317 6.17 5.18 17.86
N THR A 318 6.73 4.31 18.70
CA THR A 318 6.58 2.85 18.53
C THR A 318 5.16 2.41 18.90
N ARG A 319 4.55 3.04 19.91
CA ARG A 319 3.16 2.82 20.30
C ARG A 319 2.18 3.23 19.19
N GLU A 320 2.36 4.41 18.60
CA GLU A 320 1.57 4.87 17.45
C GLU A 320 1.73 3.95 16.24
N LYS A 321 2.94 3.42 16.03
CA LYS A 321 3.19 2.43 14.97
C LYS A 321 2.43 1.13 15.25
N LEU A 322 2.44 0.62 16.49
CA LEU A 322 1.66 -0.55 16.89
C LEU A 322 0.16 -0.34 16.67
N GLN A 323 -0.38 0.81 17.08
CA GLN A 323 -1.79 1.15 16.87
C GLN A 323 -2.17 1.18 15.38
N ARG A 324 -1.31 1.76 14.53
CA ARG A 324 -1.51 1.74 13.08
C ARG A 324 -1.46 0.33 12.50
N ASP A 325 -0.54 -0.51 12.96
CA ASP A 325 -0.44 -1.90 12.50
C ASP A 325 -1.68 -2.71 12.92
N ILE A 326 -2.20 -2.48 14.14
CA ILE A 326 -3.46 -3.07 14.63
C ILE A 326 -4.64 -2.63 13.77
N GLU A 327 -4.81 -1.32 13.54
CA GLU A 327 -5.92 -0.79 12.74
C GLU A 327 -5.85 -1.28 11.28
N ALA A 328 -4.66 -1.35 10.70
CA ALA A 328 -4.45 -1.91 9.37
C ALA A 328 -4.85 -3.39 9.32
N HIS A 329 -4.51 -4.17 10.35
CA HIS A 329 -4.92 -5.57 10.42
C HIS A 329 -6.45 -5.70 10.60
N ILE A 330 -7.06 -4.94 11.51
CA ILE A 330 -8.52 -4.91 11.70
C ILE A 330 -9.22 -4.57 10.39
N SER A 331 -8.77 -3.54 9.68
CA SER A 331 -9.31 -3.15 8.38
C SER A 331 -9.16 -4.25 7.33
N SER A 332 -8.02 -4.95 7.29
CA SER A 332 -7.81 -6.08 6.38
C SER A 332 -8.72 -7.28 6.69
N VAL A 333 -8.94 -7.59 7.97
CA VAL A 333 -9.85 -8.68 8.35
C VAL A 333 -11.29 -8.28 8.12
N ARG A 334 -11.65 -7.01 8.37
CA ARG A 334 -12.97 -6.44 8.07
C ARG A 334 -13.30 -6.62 6.60
N THR A 335 -12.44 -6.19 5.68
CA THR A 335 -12.69 -6.33 4.24
C THR A 335 -12.82 -7.78 3.79
N ALA A 336 -12.00 -8.69 4.33
CA ALA A 336 -12.09 -10.12 4.05
C ALA A 336 -13.39 -10.76 4.57
N LYS A 337 -13.85 -10.38 5.77
CA LYS A 337 -15.11 -10.88 6.33
C LYS A 337 -16.34 -10.33 5.62
N LEU A 338 -16.28 -9.06 5.20
CA LEU A 338 -17.35 -8.46 4.41
C LEU A 338 -17.48 -9.14 3.04
N SER A 339 -16.36 -9.45 2.36
CA SER A 339 -16.43 -10.17 1.08
C SER A 339 -16.93 -11.61 1.25
N GLU A 340 -16.55 -12.29 2.34
CA GLU A 340 -17.10 -13.60 2.70
C GLU A 340 -18.63 -13.54 2.93
N LEU A 341 -19.12 -12.54 3.66
CA LEU A 341 -20.55 -12.33 3.87
C LEU A 341 -21.30 -12.02 2.57
N THR A 342 -20.77 -11.13 1.73
CA THR A 342 -21.37 -10.79 0.45
C THR A 342 -21.50 -12.02 -0.43
N THR A 343 -20.42 -12.80 -0.60
CA THR A 343 -20.44 -14.03 -1.41
C THR A 343 -21.39 -15.10 -0.84
N LEU A 344 -21.51 -15.20 0.49
CA LEU A 344 -22.46 -16.09 1.14
C LEU A 344 -23.91 -15.70 0.82
N TYR A 345 -24.27 -14.42 0.89
CA TYR A 345 -25.62 -13.97 0.57
C TYR A 345 -25.92 -14.00 -0.94
N GLU A 346 -24.94 -13.69 -1.79
CA GLU A 346 -25.03 -13.86 -3.25
C GLU A 346 -25.28 -15.33 -3.62
N SER A 347 -24.56 -16.27 -3.02
CA SER A 347 -24.77 -17.70 -3.29
C SER A 347 -26.14 -18.20 -2.83
N LYS A 348 -26.62 -17.73 -1.66
CA LYS A 348 -27.99 -18.01 -1.17
C LYS A 348 -29.05 -17.47 -2.12
N LEU A 349 -28.90 -16.22 -2.58
CA LEU A 349 -29.80 -15.59 -3.55
C LEU A 349 -29.79 -16.34 -4.89
N ASN A 350 -28.62 -16.73 -5.38
CA ASN A 350 -28.50 -17.48 -6.61
C ASN A 350 -29.21 -18.84 -6.50
N ALA A 351 -29.02 -19.56 -5.39
CA ALA A 351 -29.72 -20.83 -5.15
C ALA A 351 -31.26 -20.65 -5.03
N ALA A 352 -31.71 -19.57 -4.39
CA ALA A 352 -33.14 -19.28 -4.19
C ALA A 352 -33.85 -18.79 -5.46
N LEU A 353 -33.14 -18.06 -6.34
CA LEU A 353 -33.74 -17.44 -7.54
C LEU A 353 -33.56 -18.29 -8.80
N SER A 354 -32.38 -18.89 -9.02
CA SER A 354 -32.06 -19.53 -10.31
C SER A 354 -33.03 -20.63 -10.71
N GLY A 355 -33.28 -21.60 -9.82
CA GLY A 355 -34.17 -22.74 -10.09
C GLY A 355 -35.64 -22.33 -10.28
N PRO A 356 -36.23 -21.56 -9.35
CA PRO A 356 -37.62 -21.13 -9.49
C PRO A 356 -37.86 -20.21 -10.69
N VAL A 357 -36.91 -19.35 -11.06
CA VAL A 357 -37.02 -18.50 -12.26
C VAL A 357 -37.00 -19.35 -13.54
N GLU A 358 -36.11 -20.34 -13.62
CA GLU A 358 -36.08 -21.31 -14.74
C GLU A 358 -37.43 -22.04 -14.83
N ALA A 359 -37.95 -22.57 -13.72
CA ALA A 359 -39.23 -23.27 -13.69
C ALA A 359 -40.43 -22.37 -14.09
N LEU A 360 -40.43 -21.09 -13.71
CA LEU A 360 -41.48 -20.14 -14.09
C LEU A 360 -41.41 -19.80 -15.58
N LEU A 361 -40.21 -19.62 -16.13
CA LEU A 361 -40.00 -19.35 -17.56
C LEU A 361 -40.29 -20.59 -18.43
N ASP A 362 -40.07 -21.80 -17.92
CA ASP A 362 -40.49 -23.05 -18.57
C ASP A 362 -42.01 -23.12 -18.77
N GLY A 363 -42.76 -22.65 -17.78
CA GLY A 363 -44.21 -22.60 -17.78
C GLY A 363 -44.82 -21.35 -18.43
N ALA A 364 -44.02 -20.58 -19.18
CA ALA A 364 -44.34 -19.22 -19.65
C ALA A 364 -45.81 -18.98 -19.99
N ASN A 365 -46.40 -18.02 -19.27
CA ASN A 365 -47.77 -17.55 -19.34
C ASN A 365 -47.84 -16.06 -18.95
N ASP A 366 -49.03 -15.48 -18.99
CA ASP A 366 -49.25 -14.06 -18.71
C ASP A 366 -48.89 -13.68 -17.24
N GLU A 367 -48.89 -14.66 -16.32
CA GLU A 367 -48.57 -14.50 -14.89
C GLU A 367 -47.08 -14.72 -14.55
N THR A 368 -46.24 -15.07 -15.54
CA THR A 368 -44.84 -15.46 -15.31
C THR A 368 -44.00 -14.32 -14.75
N TRP A 369 -44.05 -13.14 -15.40
CA TRP A 369 -43.31 -11.97 -14.94
C TRP A 369 -43.84 -11.40 -13.60
N PRO A 370 -45.17 -11.29 -13.36
CA PRO A 370 -45.70 -10.98 -12.02
C PRO A 370 -45.22 -11.94 -10.92
N ALA A 371 -45.18 -13.26 -11.19
CA ALA A 371 -44.69 -14.26 -10.25
C ALA A 371 -43.19 -14.10 -9.98
N ILE A 372 -42.38 -13.85 -11.01
CA ILE A 372 -40.94 -13.56 -10.89
C ILE A 372 -40.71 -12.27 -10.08
N ARG A 373 -41.49 -11.21 -10.29
CA ARG A 373 -41.39 -9.97 -9.49
C ARG A 373 -41.67 -10.22 -8.02
N LYS A 374 -42.72 -10.97 -7.71
CA LYS A 374 -43.07 -11.32 -6.32
C LYS A 374 -41.98 -12.16 -5.65
N LEU A 375 -41.40 -13.11 -6.38
CA LEU A 375 -40.28 -13.92 -5.90
C LEU A 375 -39.03 -13.07 -5.66
N LEU A 376 -38.63 -12.25 -6.65
CA LEU A 376 -37.47 -11.37 -6.57
C LEU A 376 -37.59 -10.40 -5.40
N LYS A 377 -38.76 -9.80 -5.21
CA LYS A 377 -39.02 -8.90 -4.07
C LYS A 377 -38.89 -9.63 -2.74
N ARG A 378 -39.52 -10.80 -2.59
CA ARG A 378 -39.49 -11.57 -1.34
C ARG A 378 -38.08 -12.03 -0.99
N GLU A 379 -37.39 -12.70 -1.91
CA GLU A 379 -36.05 -13.24 -1.65
C GLU A 379 -35.00 -12.12 -1.56
N GLY A 380 -35.17 -11.04 -2.33
CA GLY A 380 -34.36 -9.83 -2.23
C GLY A 380 -34.48 -9.17 -0.86
N GLU A 381 -35.70 -8.89 -0.39
CA GLU A 381 -35.95 -8.29 0.94
C GLU A 381 -35.41 -9.17 2.08
N LEU A 382 -35.57 -10.49 1.99
CA LEU A 382 -35.02 -11.43 2.97
C LEU A 382 -33.49 -11.43 3.00
N ALA A 383 -32.85 -11.41 1.83
CA ALA A 383 -31.39 -11.38 1.74
C ALA A 383 -30.81 -10.03 2.19
N VAL A 384 -31.45 -8.91 1.83
CA VAL A 384 -31.08 -7.56 2.28
C VAL A 384 -31.24 -7.43 3.79
N TYR A 385 -32.34 -7.94 4.37
CA TYR A 385 -32.53 -7.96 5.82
C TYR A 385 -31.45 -8.79 6.52
N GLY A 386 -31.18 -10.02 6.04
CA GLY A 386 -30.16 -10.88 6.62
C GLY A 386 -28.74 -10.31 6.52
N LEU A 387 -28.40 -9.69 5.38
CA LEU A 387 -27.11 -9.03 5.21
C LEU A 387 -27.01 -7.79 6.12
N SER A 388 -28.06 -6.96 6.19
CA SER A 388 -28.10 -5.77 7.06
C SER A 388 -27.91 -6.12 8.54
N ASP A 389 -28.57 -7.19 9.00
CA ASP A 389 -28.42 -7.72 10.37
C ASP A 389 -26.97 -8.18 10.63
N ALA A 390 -26.39 -8.94 9.70
CA ALA A 390 -25.00 -9.41 9.80
C ALA A 390 -23.98 -8.26 9.75
N LEU A 391 -24.26 -7.18 9.02
CA LEU A 391 -23.40 -6.00 8.92
C LEU A 391 -23.42 -5.13 10.19
N SER A 392 -24.42 -5.26 11.06
CA SER A 392 -24.56 -4.44 12.27
C SER A 392 -23.37 -4.57 13.23
N GLY A 393 -22.66 -5.70 13.22
CA GLY A 393 -21.51 -5.95 14.09
C GLY A 393 -20.16 -5.39 13.62
N PHE A 394 -20.09 -4.72 12.45
CA PHE A 394 -18.82 -4.30 11.82
C PHE A 394 -18.48 -2.81 11.95
N ASP A 395 -19.32 -2.01 12.60
CA ASP A 395 -19.17 -0.54 12.76
C ASP A 395 -18.73 0.17 11.47
N MET A 396 -19.53 -0.03 10.42
CA MET A 396 -19.29 0.60 9.11
C MET A 396 -20.08 1.89 8.93
N ASP A 397 -19.56 2.77 8.08
CA ASP A 397 -20.25 3.95 7.61
C ASP A 397 -21.55 3.59 6.87
N GLU A 398 -22.56 4.45 7.00
CA GLU A 398 -23.87 4.19 6.40
C GLU A 398 -23.82 4.18 4.86
N GLU A 399 -22.89 4.92 4.25
CA GLU A 399 -22.76 4.99 2.79
C GLU A 399 -22.27 3.65 2.20
N THR A 400 -21.20 3.06 2.76
CA THR A 400 -20.70 1.74 2.32
C THR A 400 -21.69 0.64 2.62
N ARG A 401 -22.37 0.70 3.76
CA ARG A 401 -23.44 -0.24 4.10
C ARG A 401 -24.57 -0.20 3.07
N ASN A 402 -25.09 0.98 2.77
CA ASN A 402 -26.17 1.14 1.79
C ASN A 402 -25.71 0.72 0.38
N LYS A 403 -24.45 1.00 0.03
CA LYS A 403 -23.87 0.55 -1.24
C LYS A 403 -23.85 -0.98 -1.35
N MET A 404 -23.40 -1.69 -0.31
CA MET A 404 -23.40 -3.17 -0.31
C MET A 404 -24.81 -3.75 -0.43
N LEU A 405 -25.80 -3.15 0.25
CA LEU A 405 -27.19 -3.58 0.15
C LEU A 405 -27.74 -3.37 -1.27
N THR A 406 -27.44 -2.22 -1.89
CA THR A 406 -27.84 -1.90 -3.27
C THR A 406 -27.15 -2.83 -4.28
N ASP A 407 -25.87 -3.14 -4.06
CA ASP A 407 -25.12 -4.07 -4.90
C ASP A 407 -25.73 -5.48 -4.85
N LEU A 408 -26.21 -5.92 -3.67
CA LEU A 408 -26.91 -7.20 -3.52
C LEU A 408 -28.27 -7.22 -4.24
N GLU A 409 -29.04 -6.13 -4.18
CA GLU A 409 -30.30 -5.99 -4.94
C GLU A 409 -30.05 -6.02 -6.46
N ASN A 410 -29.00 -5.34 -6.92
CA ASN A 410 -28.58 -5.36 -8.31
C ASN A 410 -28.10 -6.75 -8.74
N TYR A 411 -27.40 -7.48 -7.87
CA TYR A 411 -27.01 -8.85 -8.11
C TYR A 411 -28.23 -9.78 -8.26
N ALA A 412 -29.22 -9.65 -7.38
CA ALA A 412 -30.48 -10.40 -7.47
C ALA A 412 -31.20 -10.13 -8.81
N ARG A 413 -31.23 -8.87 -9.27
CA ARG A 413 -31.74 -8.50 -10.59
C ARG A 413 -30.94 -9.16 -11.71
N GLY A 414 -29.61 -9.09 -11.63
CA GLY A 414 -28.70 -9.69 -12.61
C GLY A 414 -28.86 -11.21 -12.76
N ILE A 415 -29.16 -11.93 -11.68
CA ILE A 415 -29.48 -13.37 -11.73
C ILE A 415 -30.70 -13.62 -12.61
N VAL A 416 -31.78 -12.87 -12.39
CA VAL A 416 -33.02 -13.01 -13.17
C VAL A 416 -32.79 -12.67 -14.64
N GLU A 417 -32.06 -11.59 -14.92
CA GLU A 417 -31.71 -11.21 -16.29
C GLU A 417 -30.86 -12.27 -17.00
N THR A 418 -29.90 -12.86 -16.30
CA THR A 418 -29.03 -13.91 -16.85
C THR A 418 -29.85 -15.17 -17.16
N LYS A 419 -30.69 -15.60 -16.22
CA LYS A 419 -31.58 -16.75 -16.41
C LYS A 419 -32.60 -16.52 -17.52
N ALA A 420 -33.14 -15.32 -17.62
CA ALA A 420 -34.04 -14.95 -18.70
C ALA A 420 -33.36 -14.97 -20.08
N LYS A 421 -32.09 -14.55 -20.17
CA LYS A 421 -31.28 -14.66 -21.40
C LYS A 421 -31.01 -16.11 -21.78
N GLU A 422 -30.68 -16.96 -20.81
CA GLU A 422 -30.48 -18.40 -21.04
C GLU A 422 -31.77 -19.07 -21.55
N GLU A 423 -32.92 -18.81 -20.92
CA GLU A 423 -34.20 -19.34 -21.40
C GLU A 423 -34.61 -18.79 -22.75
N ALA A 424 -34.40 -17.49 -23.02
CA ALA A 424 -34.67 -16.90 -24.32
C ALA A 424 -33.89 -17.59 -25.45
N GLY A 425 -32.65 -18.04 -25.19
CA GLY A 425 -31.88 -18.87 -26.11
C GLY A 425 -32.54 -20.23 -26.41
N ARG A 426 -33.30 -20.78 -25.45
CA ARG A 426 -34.08 -22.03 -25.58
C ARG A 426 -35.50 -21.82 -26.11
N ALA A 427 -35.90 -20.59 -26.46
CA ALA A 427 -37.29 -20.26 -26.82
C ALA A 427 -37.86 -21.14 -27.94
N LEU A 428 -37.10 -21.44 -29.00
CA LEU A 428 -37.59 -22.29 -30.11
C LEU A 428 -37.99 -23.70 -29.63
N MET A 429 -37.16 -24.31 -28.78
CA MET A 429 -37.44 -25.62 -28.21
C MET A 429 -38.71 -25.57 -27.36
N ARG A 430 -38.83 -24.59 -26.47
CA ARG A 430 -40.00 -24.40 -25.60
C ARG A 430 -41.28 -24.15 -26.39
N MET A 431 -41.20 -23.37 -27.47
CA MET A 431 -42.32 -23.17 -28.39
C MET A 431 -42.78 -24.49 -29.02
N LYS A 432 -41.84 -25.36 -29.42
CA LYS A 432 -42.16 -26.68 -29.97
C LYS A 432 -42.80 -27.59 -28.93
N ASP A 433 -42.26 -27.65 -27.73
CA ASP A 433 -42.82 -28.47 -26.64
C ASP A 433 -44.23 -28.00 -26.26
N ARG A 434 -44.47 -26.68 -26.25
CA ARG A 434 -45.81 -26.13 -26.03
C ARG A 434 -46.76 -26.46 -27.18
N PHE A 435 -46.27 -26.41 -28.42
CA PHE A 435 -47.04 -26.79 -29.59
C PHE A 435 -47.42 -28.27 -29.56
N THR A 436 -46.47 -29.17 -29.33
CA THR A 436 -46.72 -30.62 -29.27
C THR A 436 -47.67 -30.95 -28.14
N THR A 437 -47.47 -30.38 -26.94
CA THR A 437 -48.38 -30.60 -25.81
C THR A 437 -49.83 -30.29 -26.18
N ILE A 438 -50.11 -29.14 -26.80
CA ILE A 438 -51.47 -28.73 -27.17
C ILE A 438 -51.99 -29.46 -28.42
N PHE A 439 -51.11 -29.75 -29.38
CA PHE A 439 -51.49 -30.33 -30.67
C PHE A 439 -51.69 -31.85 -30.59
N SER A 440 -50.79 -32.56 -29.90
CA SER A 440 -50.80 -34.02 -29.81
C SER A 440 -51.57 -34.57 -28.62
N HIS A 441 -52.04 -33.73 -27.69
CA HIS A 441 -52.86 -34.17 -26.56
C HIS A 441 -54.26 -33.54 -26.58
N ASP A 442 -55.21 -34.20 -25.92
CA ASP A 442 -56.53 -33.68 -25.63
C ASP A 442 -56.57 -32.88 -24.32
N SER A 443 -57.77 -32.43 -23.93
CA SER A 443 -57.97 -31.69 -22.68
C SER A 443 -57.62 -32.50 -21.43
N ASP A 444 -57.62 -33.83 -21.53
CA ASP A 444 -57.33 -34.75 -20.44
C ASP A 444 -55.86 -35.21 -20.47
N SER A 445 -55.02 -34.54 -21.28
CA SER A 445 -53.60 -34.87 -21.48
C SER A 445 -53.34 -36.25 -22.08
N MET A 446 -54.34 -36.84 -22.74
CA MET A 446 -54.18 -38.12 -23.44
C MET A 446 -53.75 -37.89 -24.89
N PRO A 447 -52.90 -38.76 -25.48
CA PRO A 447 -52.50 -38.63 -26.88
C PRO A 447 -53.71 -38.63 -27.83
N ARG A 448 -53.81 -37.60 -28.65
CA ARG A 448 -54.91 -37.36 -29.59
C ARG A 448 -54.87 -38.36 -30.74
N ILE A 449 -56.01 -38.96 -31.03
CA ILE A 449 -56.19 -39.89 -32.14
C ILE A 449 -57.04 -39.22 -33.22
N TRP A 450 -56.48 -39.08 -34.43
CA TRP A 450 -57.12 -38.39 -35.55
C TRP A 450 -58.27 -39.23 -36.17
N THR A 451 -59.45 -39.17 -35.56
CA THR A 451 -60.65 -39.97 -35.91
C THR A 451 -61.58 -39.29 -36.93
N GLY A 452 -61.24 -38.09 -37.42
CA GLY A 452 -62.02 -37.38 -38.46
C GLY A 452 -63.04 -36.36 -37.95
N LYS A 453 -63.36 -36.34 -36.65
CA LYS A 453 -64.31 -35.40 -36.03
C LYS A 453 -63.68 -34.08 -35.58
N GLU A 454 -62.36 -34.04 -35.49
CA GLU A 454 -61.59 -32.91 -34.95
C GLU A 454 -61.21 -31.91 -36.04
N ASP A 455 -61.33 -30.62 -35.74
CA ASP A 455 -60.85 -29.55 -36.63
C ASP A 455 -59.36 -29.29 -36.40
N ILE A 456 -58.52 -29.98 -37.20
CA ILE A 456 -57.06 -29.84 -37.18
C ILE A 456 -56.65 -28.37 -37.37
N ARG A 457 -57.40 -27.58 -38.16
CA ARG A 457 -57.06 -26.17 -38.43
C ARG A 457 -57.29 -25.30 -37.20
N ALA A 458 -58.39 -25.52 -36.47
CA ALA A 458 -58.66 -24.81 -35.22
C ALA A 458 -57.64 -25.18 -34.13
N ILE A 459 -57.31 -26.47 -33.99
CA ILE A 459 -56.31 -26.95 -33.03
C ILE A 459 -54.91 -26.39 -33.36
N THR A 460 -54.53 -26.41 -34.64
CA THR A 460 -53.26 -25.81 -35.10
C THR A 460 -53.20 -24.32 -34.80
N LYS A 461 -54.31 -23.59 -35.02
CA LYS A 461 -54.38 -22.15 -34.71
C LYS A 461 -54.21 -21.89 -33.22
N MET A 462 -54.87 -22.69 -32.37
CA MET A 462 -54.77 -22.61 -30.91
C MET A 462 -53.34 -22.91 -30.42
N ALA A 463 -52.73 -24.00 -30.88
CA ALA A 463 -51.37 -24.39 -30.53
C ALA A 463 -50.33 -23.34 -30.98
N ARG A 464 -50.51 -22.76 -32.18
CA ARG A 464 -49.69 -21.64 -32.67
C ARG A 464 -49.87 -20.38 -31.84
N SER A 465 -51.10 -20.00 -31.47
CA SER A 465 -51.32 -18.83 -30.61
C SER A 465 -50.70 -19.00 -29.22
N ALA A 466 -50.79 -20.18 -28.62
CA ALA A 466 -50.18 -20.46 -27.32
C ALA A 466 -48.64 -20.43 -27.39
N SER A 467 -48.06 -20.95 -28.46
CA SER A 467 -46.60 -20.90 -28.69
C SER A 467 -46.11 -19.46 -28.95
N LEU A 468 -46.95 -18.63 -29.57
CA LEU A 468 -46.63 -17.21 -29.79
C LEU A 468 -46.69 -16.39 -28.50
N LYS A 469 -47.63 -16.70 -27.61
CA LYS A 469 -47.67 -16.09 -26.26
C LYS A 469 -46.41 -16.40 -25.46
N LEU A 470 -45.92 -17.64 -25.55
CA LEU A 470 -44.64 -18.01 -24.94
C LEU A 470 -43.49 -17.17 -25.52
N LEU A 471 -43.45 -16.98 -26.85
CA LEU A 471 -42.47 -16.11 -27.48
C LEU A 471 -42.58 -14.64 -27.02
N SER A 472 -43.79 -14.10 -26.81
CA SER A 472 -43.97 -12.73 -26.31
C SER A 472 -43.56 -12.56 -24.84
N VAL A 473 -43.72 -13.61 -24.03
CA VAL A 473 -43.23 -13.63 -22.65
C VAL A 473 -41.70 -13.65 -22.62
N MET A 474 -41.05 -14.40 -23.51
CA MET A 474 -39.59 -14.56 -23.56
C MET A 474 -38.85 -13.48 -24.37
N ALA A 475 -39.57 -12.58 -25.05
CA ALA A 475 -38.96 -11.54 -25.87
C ALA A 475 -38.36 -10.39 -25.06
N VAL A 476 -38.94 -10.06 -23.90
CA VAL A 476 -38.59 -8.89 -23.08
C VAL A 476 -38.72 -9.19 -21.59
N ILE A 477 -37.77 -8.67 -20.82
CA ILE A 477 -37.76 -8.71 -19.35
C ILE A 477 -38.76 -7.68 -18.81
N ARG A 478 -39.75 -8.13 -18.03
CA ARG A 478 -40.77 -7.27 -17.39
C ARG A 478 -40.64 -7.27 -15.87
N LEU A 479 -39.54 -6.69 -15.37
CA LEU A 479 -39.29 -6.53 -13.93
C LEU A 479 -39.98 -5.31 -13.33
N GLU A 480 -40.44 -4.38 -14.17
CA GLU A 480 -41.21 -3.19 -13.78
C GLU A 480 -42.61 -3.26 -14.39
N ASP A 481 -43.60 -2.58 -13.80
CA ASP A 481 -44.99 -2.54 -14.27
C ASP A 481 -45.16 -1.63 -15.52
N GLU A 482 -44.31 -1.83 -16.52
CA GLU A 482 -44.40 -1.15 -17.80
C GLU A 482 -45.35 -1.93 -18.72
N LEU A 483 -46.37 -1.24 -19.26
CA LEU A 483 -47.31 -1.81 -20.22
C LEU A 483 -46.63 -1.91 -21.59
N ASP A 484 -46.47 -3.13 -22.11
CA ASP A 484 -45.88 -3.37 -23.42
C ASP A 484 -46.91 -3.88 -24.45
N ASN A 485 -46.71 -3.52 -25.72
CA ASN A 485 -47.63 -3.88 -26.82
C ASN A 485 -47.13 -5.10 -27.63
N ILE A 486 -46.18 -5.87 -27.10
CA ILE A 486 -45.40 -6.88 -27.85
C ILE A 486 -46.27 -8.06 -28.31
N GLU A 487 -47.10 -8.60 -27.44
CA GLU A 487 -48.01 -9.71 -27.79
C GLU A 487 -48.97 -9.32 -28.92
N LYS A 488 -49.54 -8.12 -28.84
CA LYS A 488 -50.45 -7.58 -29.89
C LYS A 488 -49.71 -7.35 -31.20
N THR A 489 -48.50 -6.80 -31.16
CA THR A 489 -47.66 -6.60 -32.36
C THR A 489 -47.29 -7.94 -33.02
N LEU A 490 -46.88 -8.93 -32.22
CA LEU A 490 -46.53 -10.27 -32.71
C LEU A 490 -47.74 -11.00 -33.29
N THR A 491 -48.89 -10.97 -32.62
CA THR A 491 -50.13 -11.62 -33.10
C THR A 491 -50.64 -11.00 -34.40
N LEU A 492 -50.65 -9.67 -34.51
CA LEU A 492 -51.03 -8.95 -35.73
C LEU A 492 -50.10 -9.27 -36.91
N ALA A 493 -48.78 -9.27 -36.68
CA ALA A 493 -47.81 -9.47 -37.75
C ALA A 493 -47.65 -10.95 -38.19
N LEU A 494 -47.73 -11.91 -37.27
CA LEU A 494 -47.30 -13.29 -37.51
C LEU A 494 -48.43 -14.33 -37.66
N VAL A 495 -49.62 -14.03 -37.13
CA VAL A 495 -50.80 -14.91 -37.17
C VAL A 495 -51.86 -14.40 -38.16
N ASN A 496 -52.13 -13.09 -38.17
CA ASN A 496 -53.20 -12.50 -39.00
C ASN A 496 -52.77 -12.11 -40.42
N SER A 497 -51.47 -12.04 -40.70
CA SER A 497 -50.94 -11.78 -42.05
C SER A 497 -51.25 -12.90 -43.06
N THR A 498 -51.64 -14.09 -42.59
CA THR A 498 -51.94 -15.25 -43.45
C THR A 498 -53.39 -15.31 -43.93
N SER A 499 -54.29 -14.44 -43.44
CA SER A 499 -55.72 -14.45 -43.82
C SER A 499 -56.11 -13.39 -44.86
N ASN A 500 -55.27 -12.37 -45.12
CA ASN A 500 -55.58 -11.30 -46.07
C ASN A 500 -54.72 -11.37 -47.35
N SER A 501 -54.72 -12.52 -48.03
CA SER A 501 -54.10 -12.65 -49.37
C SER A 501 -55.02 -12.22 -50.52
N ALA A 502 -55.98 -11.33 -50.28
CA ALA A 502 -56.72 -10.64 -51.33
C ALA A 502 -57.25 -9.32 -50.78
N THR A 503 -57.09 -8.24 -51.55
CA THR A 503 -57.67 -6.90 -51.37
C THR A 503 -57.17 -6.02 -50.21
N SER A 504 -55.94 -5.51 -50.33
CA SER A 504 -55.69 -4.05 -50.44
C SER A 504 -54.18 -3.75 -50.53
N LYS A 505 -53.72 -3.36 -51.73
CA LYS A 505 -52.45 -2.64 -51.89
C LYS A 505 -52.69 -1.20 -51.44
N SER A 506 -52.33 -0.86 -50.21
CA SER A 506 -52.08 0.52 -49.81
C SER A 506 -50.65 0.64 -49.25
N ILE A 507 -49.98 1.67 -49.75
CA ILE A 507 -48.60 2.05 -49.55
C ILE A 507 -48.34 2.41 -48.06
N SER A 508 -47.13 2.13 -47.58
CA SER A 508 -46.51 2.49 -46.28
C SER A 508 -46.91 1.74 -45.00
N THR A 509 -46.80 0.41 -44.96
CA THR A 509 -46.61 -0.30 -43.68
C THR A 509 -45.12 -0.56 -43.49
N ILE A 510 -44.45 0.23 -42.66
CA ILE A 510 -43.14 -0.13 -42.11
C ILE A 510 -43.30 -1.54 -41.51
N ASP A 511 -42.48 -2.51 -41.94
CA ASP A 511 -42.47 -3.85 -41.36
C ASP A 511 -42.05 -3.70 -39.89
N SER A 512 -43.02 -3.69 -38.98
CA SER A 512 -42.80 -3.44 -37.56
C SER A 512 -41.84 -4.45 -36.91
N LEU A 513 -41.64 -5.61 -37.55
CA LEU A 513 -40.69 -6.64 -37.15
C LEU A 513 -39.33 -6.57 -37.87
N ALA A 514 -39.10 -5.58 -38.75
CA ALA A 514 -37.80 -5.33 -39.39
C ALA A 514 -36.86 -4.47 -38.54
N SER A 515 -37.32 -3.97 -37.39
CA SER A 515 -36.52 -3.21 -36.43
C SER A 515 -35.59 -4.10 -35.60
N SER A 516 -34.39 -3.61 -35.29
CA SER A 516 -33.47 -4.24 -34.34
C SER A 516 -33.87 -4.04 -32.87
N THR A 517 -34.83 -3.16 -32.58
CA THR A 517 -35.30 -2.81 -31.22
C THR A 517 -36.82 -2.77 -31.14
N TRP A 518 -37.37 -3.08 -29.97
CA TRP A 518 -38.80 -2.96 -29.70
C TRP A 518 -39.20 -1.50 -29.46
N GLU A 519 -40.33 -1.08 -30.01
CA GLU A 519 -40.90 0.24 -29.75
C GLU A 519 -41.37 0.31 -28.29
N GLN A 520 -40.96 1.35 -27.54
CA GLN A 520 -41.26 1.57 -26.11
C GLN A 520 -40.58 0.61 -25.11
N VAL A 521 -39.53 -0.10 -25.51
CA VAL A 521 -38.75 -0.97 -24.60
C VAL A 521 -37.27 -0.60 -24.66
N ALA A 522 -36.64 -0.47 -23.49
CA ALA A 522 -35.21 -0.24 -23.41
C ALA A 522 -34.40 -1.42 -23.99
N PRO A 523 -33.28 -1.16 -24.69
CA PRO A 523 -32.47 -2.23 -25.29
C PRO A 523 -31.92 -3.22 -24.25
N GLU A 524 -31.65 -2.75 -23.02
CA GLU A 524 -31.16 -3.57 -21.90
C GLU A 524 -32.18 -4.62 -21.44
N LYS A 525 -33.48 -4.34 -21.59
CA LYS A 525 -34.58 -5.24 -21.24
C LYS A 525 -34.95 -6.21 -22.38
N THR A 526 -34.36 -6.06 -23.56
CA THR A 526 -34.68 -6.87 -24.74
C THR A 526 -33.88 -8.18 -24.75
N LEU A 527 -34.59 -9.32 -24.76
CA LEU A 527 -33.98 -10.65 -24.84
C LEU A 527 -33.92 -11.16 -26.28
N ILE A 528 -35.02 -11.00 -27.02
CA ILE A 528 -35.15 -11.43 -28.41
C ILE A 528 -35.62 -10.22 -29.22
N THR A 529 -34.84 -9.86 -30.24
CA THR A 529 -35.15 -8.73 -31.12
C THR A 529 -36.36 -9.04 -32.02
N PRO A 530 -37.09 -8.03 -32.53
CA PRO A 530 -38.21 -8.25 -33.45
C PRO A 530 -37.85 -9.09 -34.69
N VAL A 531 -36.66 -8.87 -35.25
CA VAL A 531 -36.12 -9.65 -36.39
C VAL A 531 -35.87 -11.11 -36.01
N GLN A 532 -35.32 -11.36 -34.82
CA GLN A 532 -35.13 -12.71 -34.30
C GLN A 532 -36.47 -13.41 -34.00
N CYS A 533 -37.46 -12.69 -33.46
CA CYS A 533 -38.81 -13.25 -33.30
C CYS A 533 -39.40 -13.69 -34.64
N LYS A 534 -39.20 -12.91 -35.71
CA LYS A 534 -39.65 -13.26 -37.07
C LYS A 534 -38.93 -14.50 -37.61
N SER A 535 -37.61 -14.61 -37.42
CA SER A 535 -36.84 -15.78 -37.87
C SER A 535 -37.18 -17.04 -37.07
N LEU A 536 -37.24 -16.94 -35.74
CA LEU A 536 -37.65 -18.02 -34.83
C LEU A 536 -39.06 -18.52 -35.18
N TRP A 537 -40.00 -17.60 -35.43
CA TRP A 537 -41.36 -17.97 -35.84
C TRP A 537 -41.41 -18.69 -37.19
N ARG A 538 -40.58 -18.28 -38.15
CA ARG A 538 -40.47 -18.97 -39.45
C ARG A 538 -39.90 -20.38 -39.28
N GLN A 539 -38.85 -20.52 -38.48
CA GLN A 539 -38.25 -21.82 -38.18
C GLN A 539 -39.24 -22.74 -37.46
N PHE A 540 -39.92 -22.22 -36.43
CA PHE A 540 -40.98 -22.91 -35.71
C PHE A 540 -42.11 -23.39 -36.65
N LYS A 541 -42.57 -22.53 -37.56
CA LYS A 541 -43.60 -22.91 -38.55
C LYS A 541 -43.13 -24.06 -39.43
N ASN A 542 -41.92 -23.99 -39.98
CA ASN A 542 -41.39 -25.04 -40.85
C ASN A 542 -41.26 -26.38 -40.11
N GLU A 543 -40.77 -26.38 -38.87
CA GLU A 543 -40.58 -27.61 -38.09
C GLU A 543 -41.90 -28.23 -37.61
N THR A 544 -42.91 -27.40 -37.30
CA THR A 544 -44.23 -27.88 -36.88
C THR A 544 -45.14 -28.25 -38.06
N GLU A 545 -44.90 -27.71 -39.26
CA GLU A 545 -45.69 -27.99 -40.47
C GLU A 545 -45.64 -29.46 -40.88
N TYR A 546 -44.50 -30.12 -40.70
CA TYR A 546 -44.40 -31.57 -40.89
C TYR A 546 -45.37 -32.34 -39.99
N THR A 547 -45.43 -31.97 -38.71
CA THR A 547 -46.32 -32.61 -37.71
C THR A 547 -47.79 -32.39 -38.05
N VAL A 548 -48.15 -31.18 -38.51
CA VAL A 548 -49.52 -30.86 -38.96
C VAL A 548 -49.88 -31.65 -40.22
N THR A 549 -48.97 -31.75 -41.19
CA THR A 549 -49.20 -32.50 -42.43
C THR A 549 -49.35 -33.99 -42.17
N GLN A 550 -48.57 -34.54 -41.23
CA GLN A 550 -48.69 -35.91 -40.76
C GLN A 550 -50.05 -36.17 -40.08
N ALA A 551 -50.55 -35.24 -39.29
CA ALA A 551 -51.88 -35.36 -38.68
C ALA A 551 -53.00 -35.34 -39.73
N ILE A 552 -52.90 -34.49 -40.75
CA ILE A 552 -53.87 -34.43 -41.86
C ILE A 552 -53.86 -35.74 -42.65
N SER A 553 -52.68 -36.26 -43.00
CA SER A 553 -52.56 -37.53 -43.73
C SER A 553 -53.04 -38.71 -42.90
N ALA A 554 -52.80 -38.72 -41.59
CA ALA A 554 -53.34 -39.72 -40.66
C ALA A 554 -54.88 -39.66 -40.60
N GLN A 555 -55.46 -38.45 -40.54
CA GLN A 555 -56.92 -38.27 -40.56
C GLN A 555 -57.53 -38.74 -41.89
N GLU A 556 -56.90 -38.42 -43.02
CA GLU A 556 -57.33 -38.88 -44.35
C GLU A 556 -57.22 -40.39 -44.52
N ALA A 557 -56.14 -41.01 -44.02
CA ALA A 557 -55.97 -42.46 -44.03
C ALA A 557 -57.05 -43.15 -43.19
N ASN A 558 -57.37 -42.62 -42.01
CA ASN A 558 -58.40 -43.16 -41.14
C ASN A 558 -59.81 -43.02 -41.78
N ARG A 559 -60.06 -41.89 -42.45
CA ARG A 559 -61.30 -41.67 -43.22
C ARG A 559 -61.43 -42.62 -44.41
N ARG A 560 -60.33 -42.91 -45.13
CA ARG A 560 -60.30 -43.89 -46.24
C ARG A 560 -60.52 -45.32 -45.75
N ASN A 561 -59.94 -45.70 -44.61
CA ASN A 561 -60.10 -47.03 -44.03
C ASN A 561 -61.55 -47.31 -43.61
N ASN A 562 -62.31 -46.28 -43.20
CA ASN A 562 -63.71 -46.40 -42.82
C ASN A 562 -64.68 -46.69 -44.00
N ASN A 563 -64.19 -46.71 -45.26
CA ASN A 563 -64.99 -46.88 -46.47
C ASN A 563 -64.75 -48.22 -47.22
N TRP A 564 -64.07 -49.19 -46.61
CA TRP A 564 -63.73 -50.46 -47.28
C TRP A 564 -64.95 -51.40 -47.37
N LEU A 565 -65.73 -51.26 -48.44
CA LEU A 565 -66.52 -52.38 -48.98
C LEU A 565 -65.54 -53.39 -49.60
N PRO A 566 -65.74 -54.71 -49.45
CA PRO A 566 -64.87 -55.72 -50.07
C PRO A 566 -64.84 -55.54 -51.61
N PRO A 567 -63.72 -55.89 -52.28
CA PRO A 567 -63.58 -55.72 -53.73
C PRO A 567 -64.76 -56.33 -54.51
N PRO A 568 -65.19 -55.77 -55.67
CA PRO A 568 -66.35 -56.26 -56.41
C PRO A 568 -66.26 -57.75 -56.79
N TRP A 569 -65.05 -58.26 -57.06
CA TRP A 569 -64.83 -59.69 -57.32
C TRP A 569 -65.06 -60.56 -56.08
N ALA A 570 -64.74 -60.05 -54.89
CA ALA A 570 -64.96 -60.74 -53.63
C ALA A 570 -66.45 -60.75 -53.29
N ILE A 571 -67.17 -59.65 -53.56
CA ILE A 571 -68.63 -59.60 -53.47
C ILE A 571 -69.27 -60.61 -54.44
N LEU A 572 -68.82 -60.66 -55.70
CA LEU A 572 -69.33 -61.60 -56.71
C LEU A 572 -69.04 -63.07 -56.34
N ALA A 573 -67.83 -63.36 -55.84
CA ALA A 573 -67.46 -64.70 -55.37
C ALA A 573 -68.30 -65.14 -54.16
N LEU A 574 -68.59 -64.22 -53.23
CA LEU A 574 -69.40 -64.49 -52.04
C LEU A 574 -70.88 -64.75 -52.41
N VAL A 575 -71.39 -64.10 -53.47
CA VAL A 575 -72.74 -64.32 -54.03
C VAL A 575 -72.85 -65.66 -54.77
N VAL A 576 -71.83 -66.06 -55.54
CA VAL A 576 -71.86 -67.29 -56.35
C VAL A 576 -71.55 -68.55 -55.54
N LEU A 577 -70.55 -68.49 -54.64
CA LEU A 577 -70.10 -69.66 -53.87
C LEU A 577 -70.87 -69.83 -52.56
N GLY A 578 -71.41 -68.76 -51.98
CA GLY A 578 -71.89 -68.76 -50.60
C GLY A 578 -70.75 -68.53 -49.59
N PHE A 579 -71.07 -67.95 -48.43
CA PHE A 579 -70.07 -67.50 -47.45
C PHE A 579 -69.21 -68.64 -46.88
N ASN A 580 -69.79 -69.82 -46.69
CA ASN A 580 -69.06 -70.98 -46.17
C ASN A 580 -68.05 -71.52 -47.18
N GLU A 581 -68.44 -71.72 -48.45
CA GLU A 581 -67.51 -72.16 -49.50
C GLU A 581 -66.40 -71.13 -49.76
N PHE A 582 -66.73 -69.83 -49.76
CA PHE A 582 -65.74 -68.76 -49.94
C PHE A 582 -64.68 -68.74 -48.82
N MET A 583 -65.09 -68.93 -47.56
CA MET A 583 -64.15 -69.04 -46.45
C MET A 583 -63.31 -70.32 -46.51
N THR A 584 -63.84 -71.44 -46.99
CA THR A 584 -63.02 -72.65 -47.22
C THR A 584 -61.99 -72.46 -48.34
N LEU A 585 -62.32 -71.69 -49.39
CA LEU A 585 -61.39 -71.35 -50.47
C LEU A 585 -60.24 -70.44 -49.96
N LEU A 586 -60.55 -69.43 -49.14
CA LEU A 586 -59.56 -68.51 -48.56
C LEU A 586 -58.68 -69.17 -47.50
N ARG A 587 -59.24 -70.09 -46.71
CA ARG A 587 -58.52 -70.74 -45.60
C ARG A 587 -57.59 -71.87 -46.07
N ASN A 588 -57.74 -72.35 -47.31
CA ASN A 588 -57.00 -73.51 -47.79
C ASN A 588 -56.51 -73.30 -49.23
N PRO A 589 -55.30 -72.73 -49.43
CA PRO A 589 -54.79 -72.32 -50.74
C PRO A 589 -54.58 -73.49 -51.71
N LEU A 590 -54.60 -74.74 -51.22
CA LEU A 590 -54.52 -75.95 -52.03
C LEU A 590 -55.75 -76.14 -52.93
N TRP A 591 -56.94 -75.67 -52.53
CA TRP A 591 -58.16 -75.78 -53.35
C TRP A 591 -58.10 -74.92 -54.62
N LEU A 592 -57.46 -73.75 -54.55
CA LEU A 592 -57.16 -72.94 -55.73
C LEU A 592 -56.22 -73.69 -56.70
N GLY A 593 -55.20 -74.38 -56.16
CA GLY A 593 -54.31 -75.23 -56.93
C GLY A 593 -55.03 -76.42 -57.58
N VAL A 594 -55.92 -77.10 -56.86
CA VAL A 594 -56.71 -78.22 -57.38
C VAL A 594 -57.69 -77.77 -58.47
N LEU A 595 -58.38 -76.63 -58.29
CA LEU A 595 -59.24 -76.06 -59.33
C LEU A 595 -58.45 -75.66 -60.58
N PHE A 596 -57.25 -75.10 -60.40
CA PHE A 596 -56.38 -74.72 -61.51
C PHE A 596 -55.86 -75.95 -62.28
N VAL A 597 -55.41 -76.99 -61.58
CA VAL A 597 -54.99 -78.27 -62.18
C VAL A 597 -56.19 -78.96 -62.85
N GLY A 598 -57.35 -78.98 -62.21
CA GLY A 598 -58.59 -79.51 -62.78
C GLY A 598 -58.99 -78.79 -64.08
N TYR A 599 -58.91 -77.45 -64.10
CA TYR A 599 -59.13 -76.66 -65.32
C TYR A 599 -58.12 -77.00 -66.43
N LEU A 600 -56.83 -77.14 -66.09
CA LEU A 600 -55.80 -77.53 -67.07
C LEU A 600 -56.02 -78.95 -67.61
N VAL A 601 -56.43 -79.90 -66.76
CA VAL A 601 -56.75 -81.27 -67.17
C VAL A 601 -58.02 -81.33 -68.01
N SER A 602 -59.10 -80.63 -67.62
CA SER A 602 -60.31 -80.52 -68.44
C SER A 602 -60.03 -79.87 -69.78
N LYS A 603 -59.18 -78.84 -69.83
CA LYS A 603 -58.77 -78.20 -71.08
C LYS A 603 -57.89 -79.13 -71.93
N ALA A 604 -56.99 -79.90 -71.31
CA ALA A 604 -56.16 -80.88 -72.00
C ALA A 604 -57.00 -82.04 -72.56
N LEU A 605 -57.98 -82.53 -71.79
CA LEU A 605 -58.97 -83.51 -72.24
C LEU A 605 -59.85 -82.97 -73.37
N TRP A 606 -60.31 -81.72 -73.29
CA TRP A 606 -61.08 -81.06 -74.35
C TRP A 606 -60.30 -81.00 -75.68
N VAL A 607 -58.97 -80.82 -75.59
CA VAL A 607 -58.07 -80.78 -76.76
C VAL A 607 -57.71 -82.19 -77.25
N GLN A 608 -57.47 -83.16 -76.36
CA GLN A 608 -57.11 -84.54 -76.74
C GLN A 608 -58.29 -85.37 -77.27
N LEU A 609 -59.51 -85.18 -76.74
CA LEU A 609 -60.72 -85.80 -77.26
C LEU A 609 -61.20 -85.19 -78.58
N ASN A 610 -60.48 -84.18 -79.11
CA ASN A 610 -60.82 -83.47 -80.34
C ASN A 610 -62.33 -83.19 -80.44
N ILE A 611 -62.92 -82.70 -79.33
CA ILE A 611 -64.36 -82.44 -79.22
C ILE A 611 -64.77 -81.37 -80.25
N SER A 612 -63.85 -80.45 -80.58
CA SER A 612 -63.98 -79.51 -81.69
C SER A 612 -64.04 -80.16 -83.09
N GLY A 613 -63.51 -81.37 -83.27
CA GLY A 613 -63.56 -82.17 -84.50
C GLY A 613 -64.79 -83.08 -84.59
N GLU A 614 -65.25 -83.68 -83.48
CA GLU A 614 -66.51 -84.46 -83.47
C GLU A 614 -67.76 -83.58 -83.64
N PHE A 615 -67.71 -82.29 -83.27
CA PHE A 615 -68.79 -81.34 -83.56
C PHE A 615 -68.84 -80.83 -85.02
N GLN A 616 -67.96 -81.30 -85.93
CA GLN A 616 -68.04 -81.00 -87.37
C GLN A 616 -68.70 -82.09 -88.23
N HIS A 617 -68.97 -83.30 -87.71
CA HIS A 617 -69.74 -84.36 -88.41
C HIS A 617 -70.83 -84.87 -87.47
N GLY A 618 -72.03 -84.31 -87.60
CA GLY A 618 -73.09 -84.41 -86.59
C GLY A 618 -73.87 -85.72 -86.52
N ALA A 619 -74.50 -85.88 -85.36
CA ALA A 619 -75.91 -86.27 -85.23
C ALA A 619 -76.57 -85.29 -84.26
#